data_AF-A0AAW0EH58-F1
#
_entry.id   AF-A0AAW0EH58-F1
#
_cell.length_a   1.000
_cell.length_b   1.000
_cell.length_c   1.000
_cell.angle_alpha   90.00
_cell.angle_beta   90.00
_cell.angle_gamma   90.00
#
_symmetry.space_group_name_H-M   'P 1'
#
loop_
_entity.id
_entity.type
_entity.pdbx_description
1 polymer ?
#
loop_
_entity_poly.entity_id
_entity_poly.type
_entity_poly.pdbx_seq_one_letter_code
_entity_poly.pdbx_strand_id
1 'polypeptide(L)'
;MESCDSYASTNPDIAGIGVRVSFYLQTFLLVILVDRSWPDAPTALWTFIATSFGLTIATVVQYKSATEALTLYQALQVSNLVWLANFGTFVALASYSRQKAASDKDKNVRVDVGSEYNVKFGALIQTLVSMGLTIYMWSNAATFGSLPECSHLIKYMVFAIQVPALGTGRIIGLTASSILTAAYLLITLHELQSYRKSRKARNEIPSIVSSAVVSPTYLAMPKAAASTTSTNFTLPMIVSTPYHRPSDPQVSIQLQSPVSQAAPTTSKRRPRRRRWSYEVDPMLIGIMICQILVFTYFVVSSETLLAYNQNATTSAQEWGFGQILALIVVLPSALSVASAFKKHGLKRLSKRKKSRRTDKRVALITENV
;
A
#
# COMPACT_ATOMS: atom_id res chain seq x y z
N MET A 1 20.55 24.48 41.21
CA MET A 1 19.71 23.51 40.48
C MET A 1 18.94 24.30 39.46
N GLU A 2 19.39 24.33 38.21
CA GLU A 2 18.55 24.81 37.11
C GLU A 2 17.27 23.97 37.12
N SER A 3 16.11 24.63 37.07
CA SER A 3 14.85 23.91 37.16
C SER A 3 14.64 23.10 35.88
N CYS A 4 14.37 21.80 36.05
CA CYS A 4 13.97 20.89 34.97
C CYS A 4 12.57 21.23 34.43
N ASP A 5 12.22 22.50 34.27
CA ASP A 5 10.88 22.90 33.81
C ASP A 5 10.77 22.80 32.28
N SER A 6 11.89 22.94 31.57
CA SER A 6 11.93 22.98 30.10
C SER A 6 12.29 21.65 29.40
N TYR A 7 12.53 20.54 30.11
CA TYR A 7 12.94 19.29 29.44
C TYR A 7 11.84 18.67 28.56
N ALA A 8 10.57 18.99 28.86
CA ALA A 8 9.40 18.50 28.14
C ALA A 8 8.88 19.50 27.09
N SER A 9 9.64 20.57 26.80
CA SER A 9 9.25 21.52 25.76
C SER A 9 9.14 20.78 24.42
N THR A 10 7.98 20.94 23.78
CA THR A 10 7.60 20.20 22.58
C THR A 10 7.47 21.18 21.42
N ASN A 11 8.21 20.95 20.34
CA ASN A 11 8.03 21.71 19.12
C ASN A 11 6.68 21.30 18.47
N PRO A 12 5.69 22.22 18.37
CA PRO A 12 4.37 21.92 17.86
C PRO A 12 4.36 21.48 16.38
N ASP A 13 5.43 21.73 15.63
CA ASP A 13 5.53 21.32 14.22
C ASP A 13 6.01 19.87 14.05
N ILE A 14 6.65 19.27 15.05
CA ILE A 14 7.01 17.83 15.01
C ILE A 14 5.96 16.99 15.71
N ALA A 15 5.63 17.42 16.94
CA ALA A 15 4.92 16.60 17.90
C ALA A 15 3.58 17.20 18.31
N GLY A 16 3.17 18.27 17.63
CA GLY A 16 1.87 18.88 17.84
C GLY A 16 0.72 17.97 17.48
N ILE A 17 -0.43 18.27 18.07
CA ILE A 17 -1.62 17.42 18.00
C ILE A 17 -2.06 17.17 16.55
N GLY A 18 -2.04 18.19 15.69
CA GLY A 18 -2.46 18.00 14.29
C GLY A 18 -1.54 17.09 13.50
N VAL A 19 -0.21 17.13 13.72
CA VAL A 19 0.75 16.22 13.06
C VAL A 19 0.52 14.78 13.52
N ARG A 20 0.31 14.55 14.82
CA ARG A 20 0.03 13.20 15.35
C ARG A 20 -1.29 12.67 14.79
N VAL A 21 -2.36 13.45 14.89
CA VAL A 21 -3.70 13.07 14.40
C VAL A 21 -3.69 12.81 12.89
N SER A 22 -3.02 13.67 12.11
CA SER A 22 -2.90 13.44 10.67
C SER A 22 -2.17 12.13 10.38
N PHE A 23 -1.08 11.86 11.10
CA PHE A 23 -0.30 10.64 10.92
C PHE A 23 -1.09 9.38 11.29
N TYR A 24 -1.85 9.45 12.39
CA TYR A 24 -2.77 8.41 12.82
C TYR A 24 -3.82 8.12 11.74
N LEU A 25 -4.55 9.15 11.32
CA LEU A 25 -5.58 9.01 10.29
C LEU A 25 -5.01 8.51 8.97
N GLN A 26 -3.88 9.05 8.51
CA GLN A 26 -3.25 8.65 7.26
C GLN A 26 -2.83 7.18 7.28
N THR A 27 -2.20 6.72 8.37
CA THR A 27 -1.79 5.31 8.54
C THR A 27 -3.01 4.37 8.54
N PHE A 28 -4.06 4.74 9.27
CA PHE A 28 -5.27 3.94 9.37
C PHE A 28 -6.03 3.86 8.02
N LEU A 29 -6.23 5.01 7.37
CA LEU A 29 -6.90 5.11 6.09
C LEU A 29 -6.12 4.38 4.99
N LEU A 30 -4.79 4.43 5.00
CA LEU A 30 -3.95 3.70 4.05
C LEU A 30 -4.24 2.20 4.09
N VAL A 31 -4.21 1.59 5.28
CA VAL A 31 -4.44 0.14 5.40
C VAL A 31 -5.82 -0.26 4.90
N ILE A 32 -6.84 0.56 5.21
CA ILE A 32 -8.20 0.36 4.71
C ILE A 32 -8.27 0.53 3.19
N LEU A 33 -7.62 1.55 2.65
CA LEU A 33 -7.61 1.85 1.22
C LEU A 33 -6.95 0.72 0.44
N VAL A 34 -5.79 0.23 0.87
CA VAL A 34 -5.11 -0.86 0.19
C VAL A 34 -5.94 -2.14 0.19
N ASP A 35 -6.73 -2.38 1.24
CA ASP A 35 -7.63 -3.51 1.26
C ASP A 35 -8.91 -3.32 0.41
N ARG A 36 -9.39 -2.09 0.20
CA ARG A 36 -10.62 -1.88 -0.58
C ARG A 36 -10.39 -1.51 -2.04
N SER A 37 -9.31 -0.80 -2.33
CA SER A 37 -8.97 -0.31 -3.66
C SER A 37 -7.47 -0.47 -3.94
N TRP A 38 -7.05 -1.69 -4.28
CA TRP A 38 -5.67 -1.92 -4.74
C TRP A 38 -5.24 -1.08 -5.96
N PRO A 39 -6.11 -0.65 -6.90
CA PRO A 39 -5.67 0.18 -8.03
C PRO A 39 -5.23 1.58 -7.58
N ASP A 40 -5.87 2.12 -6.53
CA ASP A 40 -5.58 3.46 -6.00
C ASP A 40 -4.51 3.42 -4.89
N ALA A 41 -4.18 2.22 -4.41
CA ALA A 41 -3.22 1.99 -3.34
C ALA A 41 -1.81 2.56 -3.61
N PRO A 42 -1.22 2.45 -4.82
CA PRO A 42 0.12 2.99 -5.08
C PRO A 42 0.24 4.49 -4.80
N THR A 43 -0.77 5.27 -5.17
CA THR A 43 -0.77 6.73 -4.97
C THR A 43 -0.81 7.08 -3.49
N ALA A 44 -1.75 6.47 -2.75
CA ALA A 44 -1.86 6.69 -1.29
C ALA A 44 -0.60 6.21 -0.55
N LEU A 45 -0.02 5.09 -0.97
CA LEU A 45 1.20 4.55 -0.40
C LEU A 45 2.40 5.46 -0.66
N TRP A 46 2.52 6.05 -1.85
CA TRP A 46 3.55 7.06 -2.14
C TRP A 46 3.43 8.31 -1.27
N THR A 47 2.21 8.82 -1.11
CA THR A 47 1.97 9.96 -0.20
C THR A 47 2.40 9.62 1.22
N PHE A 48 2.07 8.41 1.70
CA PHE A 48 2.46 7.95 3.03
C PHE A 48 3.97 7.78 3.21
N ILE A 49 4.64 7.19 2.22
CA ILE A 49 6.10 7.06 2.20
C ILE A 49 6.74 8.45 2.25
N ALA A 50 6.24 9.40 1.43
CA ALA A 50 6.76 10.75 1.38
C ALA A 50 6.59 11.49 2.72
N THR A 51 5.41 11.39 3.35
CA THR A 51 5.17 12.02 4.67
C THR A 51 6.02 11.41 5.77
N SER A 52 6.16 10.08 5.80
CA SER A 52 7.01 9.40 6.80
C SER A 52 8.50 9.70 6.59
N PHE A 53 8.94 9.78 5.33
CA PHE A 53 10.30 10.18 5.00
C PHE A 53 10.57 11.65 5.35
N GLY A 54 9.61 12.54 5.10
CA GLY A 54 9.65 13.94 5.53
C GLY A 54 9.82 14.08 7.04
N LEU A 55 9.05 13.33 7.84
CA LEU A 55 9.20 13.30 9.31
C LEU A 55 10.59 12.82 9.74
N THR A 56 11.12 11.80 9.05
CA THR A 56 12.46 11.24 9.31
C THR A 56 13.53 12.29 9.03
N ILE A 57 13.46 12.99 7.89
CA ILE A 57 14.39 14.08 7.54
C ILE A 57 14.28 15.23 8.53
N ALA A 58 13.06 15.69 8.84
CA ALA A 58 12.84 16.78 9.77
C ALA A 58 13.51 16.49 11.12
N THR A 59 13.44 15.25 11.58
CA THR A 59 14.05 14.85 12.84
C THR A 59 15.58 14.80 12.77
N VAL A 60 16.15 14.35 11.66
CA VAL A 60 17.62 14.36 11.44
C VAL A 60 18.14 15.80 11.36
N VAL A 61 17.42 16.70 10.70
CA VAL A 61 17.78 18.11 10.57
C VAL A 61 17.74 18.79 11.94
N GLN A 62 16.67 18.55 12.72
CA GLN A 62 16.53 19.15 14.05
C GLN A 62 17.52 18.60 15.06
N TYR A 63 17.87 17.32 14.96
CA TYR A 63 18.95 16.75 15.77
C TYR A 63 20.29 17.48 15.58
N LYS A 64 20.57 17.99 14.38
CA LYS A 64 21.80 18.75 14.09
C LYS A 64 21.72 20.24 14.38
N SER A 65 20.52 20.77 14.67
CA SER A 65 20.34 22.19 14.89
C SER A 65 20.92 22.60 16.25
N ALA A 66 21.82 23.58 16.26
CA ALA A 66 22.43 24.09 17.49
C ALA A 66 21.48 24.96 18.32
N THR A 67 20.46 25.54 17.70
CA THR A 67 19.53 26.48 18.34
C THR A 67 18.36 25.79 19.04
N GLU A 68 17.92 24.64 18.54
CA GLU A 68 16.82 23.86 19.10
C GLU A 68 17.23 22.38 19.14
N ALA A 69 17.97 22.00 20.18
CA ALA A 69 18.35 20.61 20.36
C ALA A 69 17.10 19.74 20.58
N LEU A 70 16.91 18.73 19.74
CA LEU A 70 15.83 17.76 19.87
C LEU A 70 15.86 17.12 21.26
N THR A 71 14.79 17.28 22.04
CA THR A 71 14.70 16.68 23.37
C THR A 71 14.50 15.17 23.26
N LEU A 72 14.96 14.40 24.25
CA LEU A 72 14.73 12.95 24.29
C LEU A 72 13.24 12.62 24.19
N TYR A 73 12.39 13.44 24.80
CA TYR A 73 10.95 13.31 24.75
C TYR A 73 10.38 13.43 23.33
N GLN A 74 10.80 14.45 22.56
CA GLN A 74 10.42 14.60 21.16
C GLN A 74 10.95 13.42 20.31
N ALA A 75 12.18 12.98 20.56
CA ALA A 75 12.76 11.82 19.88
C ALA A 75 11.92 10.54 20.10
N LEU A 76 11.44 10.30 21.33
CA LEU A 76 10.57 9.16 21.65
C LEU A 76 9.21 9.25 20.95
N GLN A 77 8.63 10.45 20.86
CA GLN A 77 7.37 10.65 20.13
C GLN A 77 7.54 10.39 18.64
N VAL A 78 8.59 10.93 18.03
CA VAL A 78 8.93 10.65 16.62
C VAL A 78 9.16 9.16 16.43
N SER A 79 9.89 8.51 17.34
CA SER A 79 10.13 7.07 17.29
C SER A 79 8.81 6.30 17.26
N ASN A 80 7.86 6.61 18.16
CA ASN A 80 6.54 5.97 18.16
C ASN A 80 5.77 6.19 16.85
N LEU A 81 5.81 7.39 16.27
CA LEU A 81 5.18 7.68 14.98
C LEU A 81 5.83 6.91 13.83
N VAL A 82 7.16 6.85 13.80
CA VAL A 82 7.93 6.08 12.81
C VAL A 82 7.62 4.58 12.91
N TRP A 83 7.50 4.05 14.12
CA TRP A 83 7.11 2.66 14.36
C TRP A 83 5.71 2.37 13.83
N LEU A 84 4.75 3.24 14.13
CA LEU A 84 3.40 3.16 13.59
C LEU A 84 3.42 3.21 12.05
N ALA A 85 4.27 4.08 11.48
CA ALA A 85 4.43 4.20 10.03
C ALA A 85 4.90 2.89 9.40
N ASN A 86 5.97 2.35 9.94
CA ASN A 86 6.60 1.13 9.44
C ASN A 86 5.65 -0.06 9.54
N PHE A 87 4.90 -0.16 10.64
CA PHE A 87 3.85 -1.17 10.78
C PHE A 87 2.74 -1.00 9.74
N GLY A 88 2.24 0.22 9.55
CA GLY A 88 1.22 0.52 8.53
C GLY A 88 1.68 0.18 7.11
N THR A 89 2.91 0.57 6.75
CA THR A 89 3.53 0.23 5.45
C THR A 89 3.62 -1.28 5.26
N PHE A 90 4.04 -2.02 6.30
CA PHE A 90 4.14 -3.48 6.25
C PHE A 90 2.78 -4.14 6.00
N VAL A 91 1.75 -3.76 6.77
CA VAL A 91 0.39 -4.30 6.61
C VAL A 91 -0.21 -3.93 5.25
N ALA A 92 0.04 -2.70 4.77
CA ALA A 92 -0.38 -2.25 3.46
C ALA A 92 0.30 -3.08 2.35
N LEU A 93 1.62 -3.26 2.39
CA LEU A 93 2.34 -4.07 1.39
C LEU A 93 1.91 -5.53 1.40
N ALA A 94 1.69 -6.13 2.58
CA ALA A 94 1.19 -7.49 2.71
C ALA A 94 -0.21 -7.63 2.10
N SER A 95 -1.11 -6.67 2.38
CA SER A 95 -2.46 -6.62 1.81
C SER A 95 -2.43 -6.43 0.29
N TYR A 96 -1.58 -5.52 -0.20
CA TYR A 96 -1.37 -5.28 -1.63
C TYR A 96 -0.88 -6.54 -2.36
N SER A 97 0.14 -7.21 -1.81
CA SER A 97 0.71 -8.44 -2.38
C SER A 97 -0.34 -9.54 -2.50
N ARG A 98 -1.15 -9.73 -1.45
CA ARG A 98 -2.25 -10.70 -1.44
C ARG A 98 -3.30 -10.41 -2.53
N GLN A 99 -3.76 -9.17 -2.63
CA GLN A 99 -4.79 -8.81 -3.59
C GLN A 99 -4.29 -8.95 -5.04
N LYS A 100 -3.03 -8.59 -5.27
CA LYS A 100 -2.39 -8.79 -6.55
C LYS A 100 -2.32 -10.27 -6.94
N ALA A 101 -1.85 -11.13 -6.03
CA ALA A 101 -1.80 -12.57 -6.28
C ALA A 101 -3.18 -13.18 -6.59
N ALA A 102 -4.26 -12.60 -6.05
CA ALA A 102 -5.62 -12.99 -6.39
C ALA A 102 -6.08 -12.46 -7.77
N SER A 103 -5.63 -11.26 -8.16
CA SER A 103 -5.94 -10.62 -9.45
C SER A 103 -5.23 -11.29 -10.63
N ASP A 104 -3.97 -11.69 -10.46
CA ASP A 104 -3.15 -12.33 -11.51
C ASP A 104 -3.78 -13.64 -12.04
N LYS A 105 -4.58 -14.33 -11.22
CA LYS A 105 -5.31 -15.54 -11.63
C LYS A 105 -6.43 -15.27 -12.65
N ASP A 106 -6.87 -14.02 -12.81
CA ASP A 106 -8.12 -13.68 -13.49
C ASP A 106 -7.93 -12.96 -14.84
N LYS A 107 -6.73 -12.49 -15.21
CA LYS A 107 -6.61 -11.60 -16.40
C LYS A 107 -5.34 -11.75 -17.24
N ASN A 108 -5.58 -11.89 -18.55
CA ASN A 108 -4.70 -11.54 -19.69
C ASN A 108 -4.43 -10.01 -19.81
N VAL A 109 -4.74 -9.21 -18.80
CA VAL A 109 -4.53 -7.77 -18.84
C VAL A 109 -3.08 -7.53 -18.43
N ARG A 110 -2.24 -7.18 -19.41
CA ARG A 110 -0.88 -6.69 -19.18
C ARG A 110 -0.97 -5.37 -18.42
N VAL A 111 -0.95 -5.45 -17.09
CA VAL A 111 -0.71 -4.28 -16.25
C VAL A 111 0.76 -3.91 -16.38
N ASP A 112 1.06 -2.62 -16.51
CA ASP A 112 2.42 -2.10 -16.58
C ASP A 112 3.18 -2.48 -15.30
N VAL A 113 4.15 -3.39 -15.45
CA VAL A 113 4.91 -3.98 -14.34
C VAL A 113 5.93 -2.97 -13.79
N GLY A 114 6.27 -1.91 -14.54
CA GLY A 114 7.33 -0.97 -14.17
C GLY A 114 7.02 -0.13 -12.93
N SER A 115 5.83 0.48 -12.88
CA SER A 115 5.41 1.39 -11.81
C SER A 115 5.38 0.72 -10.42
N GLU A 116 5.07 -0.58 -10.37
CA GLU A 116 4.92 -1.32 -9.11
C GLU A 116 6.24 -1.55 -8.37
N TYR A 117 7.35 -1.66 -9.10
CA TYR A 117 8.66 -1.84 -8.47
C TYR A 117 9.12 -0.57 -7.75
N ASN A 118 8.80 0.59 -8.32
CA ASN A 118 9.19 1.88 -7.74
C ASN A 118 8.54 2.08 -6.37
N VAL A 119 7.26 1.72 -6.23
CA VAL A 119 6.53 1.83 -4.96
C VAL A 119 7.13 0.91 -3.89
N LYS A 120 7.37 -0.36 -4.24
CA LYS A 120 7.96 -1.34 -3.30
C LYS A 120 9.37 -0.95 -2.88
N PHE A 121 10.18 -0.46 -3.83
CA PHE A 121 11.55 -0.03 -3.57
C PHE A 121 11.58 1.25 -2.72
N GLY A 122 10.69 2.21 -3.00
CA GLY A 122 10.52 3.41 -2.19
C GLY A 122 10.13 3.09 -0.75
N ALA A 123 9.15 2.19 -0.56
CA ALA A 123 8.75 1.71 0.76
C ALA A 123 9.90 1.01 1.50
N LEU A 124 10.69 0.21 0.76
CA LEU A 124 11.86 -0.46 1.31
C LEU A 124 12.91 0.52 1.82
N ILE A 125 13.32 1.48 0.99
CA ILE A 125 14.30 2.50 1.38
C ILE A 125 13.80 3.29 2.58
N GLN A 126 12.56 3.80 2.52
CA GLN A 126 12.00 4.60 3.61
C GLN A 126 11.97 3.80 4.93
N THR A 127 11.55 2.54 4.90
CA THR A 127 11.52 1.69 6.10
C THR A 127 12.92 1.43 6.66
N LEU A 128 13.92 1.22 5.80
CA LEU A 128 15.32 1.02 6.25
C LEU A 128 15.91 2.28 6.87
N VAL A 129 15.68 3.44 6.25
CA VAL A 129 16.16 4.73 6.79
C VAL A 129 15.48 5.02 8.14
N SER A 130 14.17 4.78 8.24
CA SER A 130 13.41 5.07 9.46
C SER A 130 13.73 4.11 10.61
N MET A 131 13.95 2.81 10.31
CA MET A 131 14.46 1.84 11.29
C MET A 131 15.89 2.18 11.74
N GLY A 132 16.77 2.57 10.81
CA GLY A 132 18.12 3.03 11.13
C GLY A 132 18.12 4.25 12.05
N LEU A 133 17.28 5.25 11.75
CA LEU A 133 17.08 6.42 12.61
C LEU A 133 16.59 6.02 14.00
N THR A 134 15.65 5.08 14.07
CA THR A 134 15.09 4.63 15.35
C THR A 134 16.15 3.93 16.21
N ILE A 135 16.95 3.03 15.62
CA ILE A 135 18.08 2.39 16.31
C ILE A 135 19.08 3.46 16.78
N TYR A 136 19.37 4.47 15.94
CA TYR A 136 20.26 5.57 16.29
C TYR A 136 19.74 6.41 17.47
N MET A 137 18.44 6.73 17.48
CA MET A 137 17.80 7.47 18.59
C MET A 137 17.90 6.70 19.90
N TRP A 138 17.59 5.41 19.88
CA TRP A 138 17.69 4.59 21.09
C TRP A 138 19.14 4.35 21.51
N SER A 139 20.08 4.23 20.58
CA SER A 139 21.49 4.05 20.92
C SER A 139 22.11 5.32 21.51
N ASN A 140 21.66 6.50 21.09
CA ASN A 140 22.12 7.79 21.57
C ASN A 140 21.15 8.46 22.56
N ALA A 141 20.18 7.73 23.13
CA ALA A 141 19.14 8.30 23.99
C ALA A 141 19.68 9.21 25.12
N ALA A 142 20.86 8.89 25.67
CA ALA A 142 21.52 9.65 26.74
C ALA A 142 22.11 11.00 26.30
N THR A 143 22.34 11.22 25.00
CA THR A 143 22.94 12.45 24.47
C THR A 143 21.91 13.45 23.96
N PHE A 144 20.61 13.13 24.02
CA PHE A 144 19.55 14.03 23.56
C PHE A 144 19.22 15.09 24.62
N GLY A 145 19.03 16.33 24.15
CA GLY A 145 18.73 17.51 24.97
C GLY A 145 19.98 18.22 25.51
N SER A 146 19.80 19.47 25.92
CA SER A 146 20.85 20.30 26.54
C SER A 146 21.11 19.98 28.01
N LEU A 147 20.15 19.32 28.67
CA LEU A 147 20.17 19.02 30.10
C LEU A 147 20.12 17.50 30.33
N PRO A 148 21.25 16.78 30.17
CA PRO A 148 21.30 15.34 30.38
C PRO A 148 20.93 14.96 31.82
N GLU A 149 21.08 15.86 32.79
CA GLU A 149 20.72 15.61 34.18
C GLU A 149 19.21 15.40 34.36
N CYS A 150 18.33 16.06 33.59
CA CYS A 150 16.87 15.92 33.72
C CYS A 150 16.30 14.69 32.99
N SER A 151 17.12 14.03 32.15
CA SER A 151 16.67 12.95 31.26
C SER A 151 16.15 11.70 31.98
N HIS A 152 16.57 11.46 33.24
CA HIS A 152 16.11 10.34 34.06
C HIS A 152 14.64 10.47 34.49
N LEU A 153 14.06 11.67 34.42
CA LEU A 153 12.66 11.93 34.73
C LEU A 153 11.72 11.45 33.63
N ILE A 154 12.23 11.26 32.41
CA ILE A 154 11.42 10.86 31.27
C ILE A 154 11.06 9.39 31.39
N LYS A 155 9.76 9.13 31.49
CA LYS A 155 9.20 7.78 31.55
C LYS A 155 8.65 7.39 30.20
N TYR A 156 9.10 6.25 29.68
CA TYR A 156 8.59 5.63 28.46
C TYR A 156 7.47 4.63 28.80
N MET A 157 6.47 4.51 27.93
CA MET A 157 5.29 3.68 28.13
C MET A 157 5.35 2.42 27.25
N VAL A 158 5.64 1.27 27.86
CA VAL A 158 5.68 -0.04 27.20
C VAL A 158 4.51 -0.87 27.71
N PHE A 159 3.55 -1.22 26.85
CA PHE A 159 2.36 -2.02 27.24
C PHE A 159 1.63 -1.47 28.49
N ALA A 160 1.45 -0.16 28.56
CA ALA A 160 0.88 0.57 29.70
C ALA A 160 1.72 0.55 31.00
N ILE A 161 2.91 -0.04 30.97
CA ILE A 161 3.87 -0.02 32.09
C ILE A 161 4.83 1.16 31.89
N GLN A 162 5.02 1.94 32.95
CA GLN A 162 6.00 3.03 33.00
C GLN A 162 7.39 2.46 33.21
N VAL A 163 8.31 2.73 32.30
CA VAL A 163 9.73 2.36 32.43
C VAL A 163 10.62 3.58 32.21
N PRO A 164 11.74 3.72 32.93
CA PRO A 164 12.66 4.83 32.71
C PRO A 164 13.25 4.75 31.29
N ALA A 165 13.20 5.85 30.55
CA ALA A 165 13.59 5.87 29.13
C ALA A 165 15.07 5.52 28.92
N LEU A 166 15.98 6.04 29.76
CA LEU A 166 17.42 5.83 29.60
C LEU A 166 17.94 4.46 30.07
N GLY A 167 17.22 3.80 30.99
CA GLY A 167 17.60 2.49 31.52
C GLY A 167 16.91 1.38 30.76
N THR A 168 15.92 0.76 31.41
CA THR A 168 15.15 -0.37 30.88
C THR A 168 14.49 -0.04 29.54
N GLY A 169 13.94 1.18 29.38
CA GLY A 169 13.30 1.61 28.15
C GLY A 169 14.24 1.55 26.94
N ARG A 170 15.48 2.01 27.10
CA ARG A 170 16.51 1.98 26.07
C ARG A 170 16.87 0.58 25.62
N ILE A 171 17.05 -0.33 26.58
CA ILE A 171 17.37 -1.74 26.28
C ILE A 171 16.20 -2.37 25.52
N ILE A 172 14.97 -2.23 26.02
CA ILE A 172 13.76 -2.75 25.36
C ILE A 172 13.63 -2.17 23.94
N GLY A 173 13.76 -0.84 23.79
CA GLY A 173 13.64 -0.15 22.51
C GLY A 173 14.69 -0.60 21.50
N LEU A 174 15.96 -0.73 21.90
CA LEU A 174 17.03 -1.25 21.05
C LEU A 174 16.81 -2.70 20.66
N THR A 175 16.48 -3.56 21.62
CA THR A 175 16.25 -4.98 21.35
C THR A 175 15.06 -5.17 20.40
N ALA A 176 13.93 -4.51 20.68
CA ALA A 176 12.73 -4.61 19.84
C ALA A 176 12.98 -4.05 18.42
N SER A 177 13.61 -2.87 18.30
CA SER A 177 13.93 -2.26 17.00
C SER A 177 14.89 -3.14 16.20
N SER A 178 15.90 -3.71 16.85
CA SER A 178 16.89 -4.58 16.19
C SER A 178 16.27 -5.88 15.70
N ILE A 179 15.45 -6.54 16.53
CA ILE A 179 14.74 -7.77 16.15
C ILE A 179 13.82 -7.51 14.95
N LEU A 180 13.04 -6.43 14.99
CA LEU A 180 12.12 -6.12 13.89
C LEU A 180 12.85 -5.70 12.62
N THR A 181 13.95 -4.96 12.74
CA THR A 181 14.79 -4.62 11.59
C THR A 181 15.37 -5.89 10.97
N ALA A 182 15.88 -6.83 11.77
CA ALA A 182 16.39 -8.11 11.29
C ALA A 182 15.28 -8.94 10.62
N ALA A 183 14.11 -9.07 11.26
CA ALA A 183 12.97 -9.77 10.68
C ALA A 183 12.53 -9.16 9.34
N TYR A 184 12.47 -7.83 9.27
CA TYR A 184 12.12 -7.10 8.05
C TYR A 184 13.15 -7.31 6.92
N LEU A 185 14.44 -7.28 7.25
CA LEU A 185 15.52 -7.57 6.30
C LEU A 185 15.41 -9.00 5.78
N LEU A 186 15.16 -9.98 6.65
CA LEU A 186 14.98 -11.38 6.26
C LEU A 186 13.78 -11.57 5.31
N ILE A 187 12.63 -10.98 5.63
CA ILE A 187 11.43 -11.04 4.78
C ILE A 187 11.72 -10.38 3.42
N THR A 188 12.34 -9.20 3.42
CA THR A 188 12.67 -8.47 2.19
C THR A 188 13.66 -9.25 1.32
N LEU A 189 14.71 -9.81 1.92
CA LEU A 189 15.70 -10.62 1.22
C LEU A 189 15.04 -11.88 0.64
N HIS A 190 14.15 -12.52 1.39
CA HIS A 190 13.39 -13.68 0.91
C HIS A 190 12.51 -13.32 -0.30
N GLU A 191 11.76 -12.20 -0.24
CA GLU A 191 10.96 -11.70 -1.37
C GLU A 191 11.83 -11.35 -2.58
N LEU A 192 12.98 -10.70 -2.37
CA LEU A 192 13.92 -10.33 -3.43
C LEU A 192 14.55 -11.57 -4.08
N GLN A 193 14.89 -12.60 -3.29
CA GLN A 193 15.40 -13.87 -3.79
C GLN A 193 14.34 -14.64 -4.58
N SER A 194 13.11 -14.73 -4.05
CA SER A 194 11.96 -15.34 -4.73
C SER A 194 11.68 -14.66 -6.07
N TYR A 195 11.78 -13.32 -6.09
CA TYR A 195 11.66 -12.52 -7.30
C TYR A 195 12.79 -12.79 -8.30
N ARG A 196 14.05 -12.79 -7.87
CA ARG A 196 15.21 -13.10 -8.72
C ARG A 196 15.10 -14.49 -9.33
N LYS A 197 14.70 -15.50 -8.54
CA LYS A 197 14.48 -16.87 -9.02
C LYS A 197 13.36 -16.93 -10.08
N SER A 198 12.25 -16.23 -9.84
CA SER A 198 11.13 -16.15 -10.79
C SER A 198 11.52 -15.45 -12.09
N ARG A 199 12.36 -14.40 -12.02
CA ARG A 199 12.88 -13.71 -13.21
C ARG A 199 13.83 -14.59 -14.01
N LYS A 200 14.74 -15.30 -13.34
CA LYS A 200 15.64 -16.25 -14.00
C LYS A 200 14.85 -17.33 -14.75
N ALA A 201 13.83 -17.92 -14.12
CA ALA A 201 12.96 -18.90 -14.75
C ALA A 201 12.21 -18.36 -16.00
N ARG A 202 11.81 -17.06 -16.01
CA ARG A 202 11.19 -16.45 -17.20
C ARG A 202 12.17 -16.19 -18.33
N ASN A 203 13.40 -15.79 -18.00
CA ASN A 203 14.44 -15.57 -19.01
C ASN A 203 14.93 -16.89 -19.63
N GLU A 204 14.86 -17.98 -18.88
CA GLU A 204 15.22 -19.32 -19.35
C GLU A 204 14.13 -20.00 -20.21
N ILE A 205 12.89 -19.48 -20.27
CA ILE A 205 11.90 -19.95 -21.24
C ILE A 205 12.37 -19.46 -22.61
N PRO A 206 13.00 -20.33 -23.44
CA PRO A 206 13.61 -19.89 -24.67
C PRO A 206 12.47 -19.54 -25.63
N SER A 207 12.71 -18.58 -26.51
CA SER A 207 11.80 -18.03 -27.52
C SER A 207 11.35 -19.03 -28.61
N ILE A 208 11.24 -20.33 -28.27
CA ILE A 208 10.89 -21.45 -29.16
C ILE A 208 9.52 -21.25 -29.85
N VAL A 209 8.68 -20.36 -29.34
CA VAL A 209 7.36 -20.05 -29.93
C VAL A 209 7.44 -19.02 -31.08
N SER A 210 8.59 -18.38 -31.35
CA SER A 210 8.67 -17.35 -32.41
C SER A 210 9.03 -17.87 -33.81
N SER A 211 9.34 -19.16 -33.98
CA SER A 211 9.85 -19.68 -35.27
C SER A 211 8.84 -20.52 -36.09
N ALA A 212 7.59 -20.65 -35.65
CA ALA A 212 6.55 -21.40 -36.38
C ALA A 212 5.45 -20.50 -36.98
N VAL A 213 5.76 -19.25 -37.30
CA VAL A 213 4.97 -18.51 -38.30
C VAL A 213 5.43 -19.01 -39.65
N VAL A 214 4.80 -20.11 -40.09
CA VAL A 214 4.70 -20.46 -41.50
C VAL A 214 4.19 -19.22 -42.20
N SER A 215 5.05 -18.55 -42.97
CA SER A 215 4.62 -17.52 -43.91
C SER A 215 3.51 -18.13 -44.77
N PRO A 216 2.25 -17.67 -44.69
CA PRO A 216 1.35 -17.90 -45.80
C PRO A 216 2.00 -17.23 -47.00
N THR A 217 2.33 -18.03 -48.02
CA THR A 217 2.77 -17.59 -49.32
C THR A 217 1.71 -16.64 -49.88
N TYR A 218 1.85 -15.34 -49.64
CA TYR A 218 1.08 -14.33 -50.34
C TYR A 218 1.65 -14.24 -51.76
N LEU A 219 0.80 -14.60 -52.73
CA LEU A 219 1.00 -14.34 -54.14
C LEU A 219 1.37 -12.87 -54.35
N ALA A 220 2.46 -12.66 -55.09
CA ALA A 220 2.97 -11.35 -55.45
C ALA A 220 1.90 -10.53 -56.20
N MET A 221 1.56 -9.36 -55.67
CA MET A 221 0.84 -8.34 -56.44
C MET A 221 1.84 -7.34 -57.08
N PRO A 222 1.47 -6.73 -58.22
CA PRO A 222 2.38 -5.90 -59.00
C PRO A 222 2.67 -4.56 -58.32
N LYS A 223 3.92 -4.14 -58.49
CA LYS A 223 4.53 -2.89 -58.03
C LYS A 223 3.92 -1.70 -58.78
N ALA A 224 3.08 -0.90 -58.13
CA ALA A 224 2.65 0.41 -58.63
C ALA A 224 3.69 1.48 -58.29
N ALA A 225 3.93 2.37 -59.25
CA ALA A 225 5.00 3.35 -59.28
C ALA A 225 4.86 4.46 -58.23
N ALA A 226 6.02 5.01 -57.86
CA ALA A 226 6.18 6.10 -56.93
C ALA A 226 5.63 7.43 -57.49
N SER A 227 4.99 8.20 -56.62
CA SER A 227 4.84 9.64 -56.80
C SER A 227 5.20 10.37 -55.51
N THR A 228 6.32 11.06 -55.57
CA THR A 228 6.85 12.01 -54.60
C THR A 228 5.94 13.23 -54.53
N THR A 229 5.43 13.61 -53.37
CA THR A 229 4.99 15.00 -53.12
C THR A 229 5.11 15.34 -51.64
N SER A 230 5.99 16.30 -51.36
CA SER A 230 6.09 17.04 -50.12
C SER A 230 4.89 17.97 -49.95
N THR A 231 4.39 18.16 -48.74
CA THR A 231 3.75 19.42 -48.31
C THR A 231 3.62 19.46 -46.79
N ASN A 232 4.14 20.54 -46.21
CA ASN A 232 3.78 21.07 -44.90
C ASN A 232 2.28 21.45 -44.92
N PHE A 233 1.51 21.24 -43.84
CA PHE A 233 0.70 22.28 -43.16
C PHE A 233 -0.27 21.72 -42.07
N THR A 234 -0.35 22.47 -40.96
CA THR A 234 -1.46 22.78 -40.02
C THR A 234 -2.60 21.81 -39.65
N LEU A 235 -2.85 21.76 -38.33
CA LEU A 235 -4.16 21.56 -37.64
C LEU A 235 -5.28 22.43 -38.25
N PRO A 236 -6.57 22.01 -38.30
CA PRO A 236 -7.43 22.03 -37.10
C PRO A 236 -8.61 21.02 -37.06
N MET A 237 -9.32 21.03 -35.92
CA MET A 237 -10.75 20.73 -35.67
C MET A 237 -11.45 19.48 -36.23
N ILE A 238 -11.96 18.70 -35.26
CA ILE A 238 -13.33 18.16 -35.11
C ILE A 238 -14.17 18.05 -36.41
N VAL A 239 -14.42 16.82 -36.87
CA VAL A 239 -15.68 16.45 -37.57
C VAL A 239 -16.02 14.99 -37.26
N SER A 240 -17.25 14.79 -36.80
CA SER A 240 -17.95 13.52 -36.59
C SER A 240 -18.33 12.89 -37.93
N THR A 241 -18.09 11.59 -38.12
CA THR A 241 -18.73 10.80 -39.19
C THR A 241 -19.24 9.45 -38.68
N PRO A 242 -20.44 9.02 -39.13
CA PRO A 242 -20.99 7.70 -38.83
C PRO A 242 -20.41 6.66 -39.80
N TYR A 243 -19.78 5.61 -39.26
CA TYR A 243 -19.26 4.53 -40.09
C TYR A 243 -20.37 3.53 -40.42
N HIS A 244 -20.76 3.51 -41.69
CA HIS A 244 -21.60 2.50 -42.30
C HIS A 244 -20.80 1.18 -42.42
N ARG A 245 -21.31 0.10 -41.83
CA ARG A 245 -20.72 -1.24 -41.92
C ARG A 245 -21.30 -1.97 -43.14
N PRO A 246 -20.48 -2.51 -44.06
CA PRO A 246 -20.96 -3.36 -45.15
C PRO A 246 -21.38 -4.73 -44.64
N SER A 247 -22.46 -5.25 -45.20
CA SER A 247 -23.01 -6.58 -44.98
C SER A 247 -22.26 -7.59 -45.87
N ASP A 248 -21.58 -8.56 -45.26
CA ASP A 248 -21.04 -9.71 -45.99
C ASP A 248 -22.05 -10.89 -46.01
N PRO A 249 -22.04 -11.70 -47.09
CA PRO A 249 -22.99 -12.78 -47.30
C PRO A 249 -22.71 -14.01 -46.43
N GLN A 250 -23.78 -14.57 -45.87
CA GLN A 250 -23.79 -15.86 -45.17
C GLN A 250 -23.50 -17.01 -46.15
N VAL A 251 -22.43 -17.76 -45.88
CA VAL A 251 -22.21 -19.09 -46.44
C VAL A 251 -22.57 -20.11 -45.35
N SER A 252 -23.75 -20.71 -45.48
CA SER A 252 -24.22 -21.80 -44.64
C SER A 252 -23.68 -23.14 -45.16
N ILE A 253 -22.66 -23.71 -44.50
CA ILE A 253 -22.27 -25.11 -44.69
C ILE A 253 -22.96 -25.94 -43.60
N GLN A 254 -24.04 -26.62 -44.01
CA GLN A 254 -24.70 -27.65 -43.23
C GLN A 254 -23.87 -28.94 -43.29
N LEU A 255 -23.21 -29.30 -42.19
CA LEU A 255 -22.63 -30.62 -42.01
C LEU A 255 -23.49 -31.40 -41.01
N GLN A 256 -24.42 -32.21 -41.53
CA GLN A 256 -25.21 -33.15 -40.75
C GLN A 256 -24.29 -34.24 -40.18
N SER A 257 -24.17 -34.28 -38.85
CA SER A 257 -23.55 -35.40 -38.13
C SER A 257 -24.64 -36.28 -37.50
N PRO A 258 -24.46 -37.62 -37.49
CA PRO A 258 -25.48 -38.55 -37.02
C PRO A 258 -25.67 -38.49 -35.50
N VAL A 259 -26.94 -38.37 -35.12
CA VAL A 259 -27.48 -38.35 -33.76
C VAL A 259 -27.25 -39.70 -33.09
N SER A 260 -26.29 -39.76 -32.16
CA SER A 260 -26.24 -40.84 -31.15
C SER A 260 -27.08 -40.42 -29.94
N GLN A 261 -28.26 -41.03 -29.82
CA GLN A 261 -29.17 -40.88 -28.69
C GLN A 261 -28.56 -41.57 -27.45
N ALA A 262 -27.87 -40.80 -26.62
CA ALA A 262 -27.44 -41.25 -25.30
C ALA A 262 -28.55 -41.00 -24.27
N ALA A 263 -28.94 -42.06 -23.56
CA ALA A 263 -30.05 -42.08 -22.61
C ALA A 263 -29.89 -41.04 -21.47
N PRO A 264 -31.00 -40.43 -21.00
CA PRO A 264 -30.98 -39.43 -19.95
C PRO A 264 -30.67 -40.07 -18.58
N THR A 265 -29.43 -39.94 -18.12
CA THR A 265 -29.05 -40.33 -16.77
C THR A 265 -29.58 -39.30 -15.76
N THR A 266 -30.58 -39.70 -14.99
CA THR A 266 -31.18 -38.89 -13.91
C THR A 266 -30.19 -38.72 -12.76
N SER A 267 -29.31 -37.73 -12.86
CA SER A 267 -28.37 -37.40 -11.79
C SER A 267 -29.11 -36.90 -10.55
N LYS A 268 -29.06 -37.67 -9.46
CA LYS A 268 -29.59 -37.30 -8.14
C LYS A 268 -28.94 -35.99 -7.69
N ARG A 269 -29.68 -34.89 -7.77
CA ARG A 269 -29.24 -33.56 -7.31
C ARG A 269 -28.96 -33.62 -5.81
N ARG A 270 -27.68 -33.71 -5.45
CA ARG A 270 -27.19 -33.59 -4.07
C ARG A 270 -27.80 -32.34 -3.41
N PRO A 271 -28.38 -32.44 -2.21
CA PRO A 271 -28.99 -31.31 -1.51
C PRO A 271 -27.93 -30.23 -1.32
N ARG A 272 -28.22 -29.05 -1.85
CA ARG A 272 -27.37 -27.86 -1.82
C ARG A 272 -27.30 -27.42 -0.36
N ARG A 273 -26.29 -27.91 0.39
CA ARG A 273 -25.99 -27.46 1.77
C ARG A 273 -26.10 -25.93 1.76
N ARG A 274 -27.05 -25.39 2.53
CA ARG A 274 -27.17 -23.96 2.82
C ARG A 274 -25.86 -23.55 3.48
N ARG A 275 -24.87 -23.15 2.66
CA ARG A 275 -23.65 -22.52 3.12
C ARG A 275 -24.09 -21.22 3.75
N TRP A 276 -24.14 -21.20 5.07
CA TRP A 276 -24.23 -19.98 5.86
C TRP A 276 -23.19 -19.03 5.29
N SER A 277 -23.69 -18.02 4.57
CA SER A 277 -22.87 -17.11 3.80
C SER A 277 -22.30 -16.09 4.76
N TYR A 278 -21.23 -16.48 5.45
CA TYR A 278 -20.24 -15.51 5.89
C TYR A 278 -19.67 -14.90 4.62
N GLU A 279 -20.32 -13.82 4.14
CA GLU A 279 -19.89 -13.08 2.96
C GLU A 279 -18.59 -12.33 3.24
N VAL A 280 -18.21 -12.17 4.50
CA VAL A 280 -16.98 -11.50 4.88
C VAL A 280 -15.82 -12.48 4.79
N ASP A 281 -14.71 -12.04 4.20
CA ASP A 281 -13.48 -12.83 4.15
C ASP A 281 -12.89 -12.92 5.57
N PRO A 282 -12.81 -14.12 6.19
CA PRO A 282 -12.32 -14.24 7.56
C PRO A 282 -10.86 -13.77 7.70
N MET A 283 -10.06 -13.88 6.63
CA MET A 283 -8.69 -13.38 6.61
C MET A 283 -8.66 -11.85 6.63
N LEU A 284 -9.60 -11.18 5.95
CA LEU A 284 -9.72 -9.73 6.02
C LEU A 284 -10.12 -9.28 7.42
N ILE A 285 -11.13 -9.92 8.02
CA ILE A 285 -11.54 -9.61 9.39
C ILE A 285 -10.35 -9.74 10.35
N GLY A 286 -9.57 -10.81 10.22
CA GLY A 286 -8.37 -11.02 11.03
C GLY A 286 -7.34 -9.89 10.88
N ILE A 287 -7.06 -9.45 9.65
CA ILE A 287 -6.14 -8.32 9.40
C ILE A 287 -6.72 -7.02 9.99
N MET A 288 -8.01 -6.76 9.84
CA MET A 288 -8.65 -5.55 10.38
C MET A 288 -8.62 -5.52 11.91
N ILE A 289 -8.91 -6.65 12.57
CA ILE A 289 -8.83 -6.76 14.04
C ILE A 289 -7.39 -6.54 14.51
N CYS A 290 -6.43 -7.23 13.90
CA CYS A 290 -5.00 -7.07 14.22
C CYS A 290 -4.56 -5.61 14.03
N GLN A 291 -4.95 -4.98 12.92
CA GLN A 291 -4.69 -3.58 12.63
C GLN A 291 -5.27 -2.66 13.70
N ILE A 292 -6.54 -2.83 14.07
CA ILE A 292 -7.20 -2.00 15.09
C ILE A 292 -6.49 -2.14 16.43
N LEU A 293 -6.13 -3.37 16.84
CA LEU A 293 -5.44 -3.61 18.11
C LEU A 293 -4.06 -2.94 18.14
N VAL A 294 -3.23 -3.16 17.13
CA VAL A 294 -1.88 -2.58 17.07
C VAL A 294 -1.94 -1.06 16.94
N PHE A 295 -2.86 -0.55 16.13
CA PHE A 295 -3.06 0.89 15.97
C PHE A 295 -3.51 1.56 17.28
N THR A 296 -4.49 0.96 17.97
CA THR A 296 -4.96 1.43 19.28
C THR A 296 -3.80 1.43 20.29
N TYR A 297 -2.98 0.38 20.28
CA TYR A 297 -1.79 0.30 21.12
C TYR A 297 -0.83 1.48 20.88
N PHE A 298 -0.47 1.77 19.63
CA PHE A 298 0.46 2.87 19.32
C PHE A 298 -0.11 4.25 19.66
N VAL A 299 -1.40 4.47 19.39
CA VAL A 299 -2.08 5.73 19.74
C VAL A 299 -2.12 5.90 21.26
N VAL A 300 -2.56 4.89 22.00
CA VAL A 300 -2.61 4.94 23.47
C VAL A 300 -1.22 5.09 24.07
N SER A 301 -0.22 4.35 23.59
CA SER A 301 1.18 4.47 24.04
C SER A 301 1.72 5.88 23.80
N SER A 302 1.42 6.47 22.64
CA SER A 302 1.84 7.84 22.32
C SER A 302 1.15 8.88 23.21
N GLU A 303 -0.18 8.84 23.31
CA GLU A 303 -0.93 9.84 24.08
C GLU A 303 -0.72 9.69 25.60
N THR A 304 -0.47 8.48 26.10
CA THR A 304 -0.07 8.29 27.50
C THR A 304 1.34 8.78 27.76
N LEU A 305 2.30 8.54 26.85
CA LEU A 305 3.63 9.16 26.92
C LEU A 305 3.52 10.69 27.01
N LEU A 306 2.57 11.28 26.29
CA LEU A 306 2.28 12.70 26.38
C LEU A 306 1.73 13.14 27.73
N ALA A 307 0.64 12.51 28.16
CA ALA A 307 -0.04 12.86 29.39
C ALA A 307 0.88 12.76 30.62
N TYR A 308 1.79 11.79 30.67
CA TYR A 308 2.68 11.58 31.83
C TYR A 308 3.90 12.51 31.88
N ASN A 309 4.33 13.05 30.74
CA ASN A 309 5.53 13.89 30.68
C ASN A 309 5.20 15.38 30.43
N GLN A 310 3.92 15.75 30.33
CA GLN A 310 3.52 17.15 30.18
C GLN A 310 3.68 17.91 31.51
N ASN A 311 4.76 18.70 31.60
CA ASN A 311 4.87 19.77 32.59
C ASN A 311 4.08 20.98 32.06
N ALA A 312 2.77 20.98 32.31
CA ALA A 312 1.81 22.10 32.33
C ALA A 312 2.13 23.39 31.52
N THR A 313 2.65 23.30 30.31
CA THR A 313 2.84 24.45 29.42
C THR A 313 1.75 24.43 28.36
N THR A 314 0.88 25.45 28.43
CA THR A 314 -0.33 25.62 27.62
C THR A 314 -0.05 25.73 26.12
N SER A 315 1.20 25.98 25.72
CA SER A 315 1.62 26.15 24.32
C SER A 315 1.44 24.91 23.44
N ALA A 316 1.37 23.71 24.03
CA ALA A 316 1.16 22.48 23.26
C ALA A 316 -0.26 22.35 22.65
N GLN A 317 -1.21 23.21 23.04
CA GLN A 317 -2.59 23.20 22.52
C GLN A 317 -2.81 24.10 21.30
N GLU A 318 -1.85 24.97 20.96
CA GLU A 318 -2.01 25.88 19.83
C GLU A 318 -1.83 25.16 18.49
N TRP A 319 -2.76 25.41 17.57
CA TRP A 319 -2.73 24.86 16.23
C TRP A 319 -1.82 25.69 15.33
N GLY A 320 -0.68 25.13 14.95
CA GLY A 320 0.24 25.73 13.99
C GLY A 320 -0.18 25.53 12.53
N PHE A 321 0.35 26.35 11.62
CA PHE A 321 0.14 26.20 10.17
C PHE A 321 0.56 24.80 9.67
N GLY A 322 1.70 24.28 10.13
CA GLY A 322 2.21 22.95 9.75
C GLY A 322 1.25 21.82 10.14
N GLN A 323 0.58 21.94 11.29
CA GLN A 323 -0.40 20.98 11.78
C GLN A 323 -1.66 20.94 10.90
N ILE A 324 -2.17 22.11 10.48
CA ILE A 324 -3.34 22.21 9.58
C ILE A 324 -2.98 21.63 8.21
N LEU A 325 -1.80 21.98 7.68
CA LEU A 325 -1.32 21.45 6.41
C LEU A 325 -1.20 19.93 6.45
N ALA A 326 -0.70 19.36 7.55
CA ALA A 326 -0.60 17.91 7.73
C ALA A 326 -1.99 17.23 7.65
N LEU A 327 -3.04 17.83 8.23
CA LEU A 327 -4.41 17.32 8.09
C LEU A 327 -4.95 17.41 6.65
N ILE A 328 -4.66 18.50 5.94
CA ILE A 328 -5.09 18.66 4.54
C ILE A 328 -4.50 17.54 3.66
N VAL A 329 -3.25 17.14 3.91
CA VAL A 329 -2.58 16.04 3.19
C VAL A 329 -3.30 14.69 3.38
N VAL A 330 -4.11 14.52 4.44
CA VAL A 330 -4.89 13.29 4.68
C VAL A 330 -6.15 13.22 3.82
N LEU A 331 -6.69 14.36 3.37
CA LEU A 331 -7.97 14.43 2.66
C LEU A 331 -8.04 13.56 1.38
N PRO A 332 -7.02 13.52 0.49
CA PRO A 332 -7.07 12.66 -0.69
C PRO A 332 -7.24 11.17 -0.36
N SER A 333 -6.56 10.70 0.70
CA SER A 333 -6.69 9.33 1.18
C SER A 333 -8.08 9.07 1.74
N ALA A 334 -8.63 10.01 2.53
CA ALA A 334 -9.98 9.90 3.08
C ALA A 334 -11.05 9.85 1.99
N LEU A 335 -10.96 10.71 0.98
CA LEU A 335 -11.88 10.74 -0.17
C LEU A 335 -11.78 9.45 -0.99
N SER A 336 -10.55 8.95 -1.20
CA SER A 336 -10.32 7.68 -1.90
C SER A 336 -10.94 6.50 -1.16
N VAL A 337 -10.77 6.43 0.16
CA VAL A 337 -11.46 5.44 1.02
C VAL A 337 -12.97 5.58 0.89
N ALA A 338 -13.53 6.78 1.04
CA ALA A 338 -14.97 7.00 0.94
C ALA A 338 -15.54 6.57 -0.42
N SER A 339 -14.82 6.87 -1.51
CA SER A 339 -15.20 6.46 -2.86
C SER A 339 -15.14 4.93 -3.03
N ALA A 340 -14.12 4.28 -2.47
CA ALA A 340 -13.97 2.83 -2.48
C ALA A 340 -15.11 2.15 -1.70
N PHE A 341 -15.49 2.68 -0.53
CA PHE A 341 -16.64 2.19 0.23
C PHE A 341 -17.96 2.41 -0.51
N LYS A 342 -18.17 3.57 -1.14
CA LYS A 342 -19.38 3.84 -1.94
C LYS A 342 -19.50 2.87 -3.11
N LYS A 343 -18.39 2.55 -3.78
CA LYS A 343 -18.37 1.69 -4.97
C LYS A 343 -18.49 0.19 -4.64
N HIS A 344 -17.82 -0.25 -3.57
CA HIS A 344 -17.70 -1.67 -3.25
C HIS A 344 -18.60 -2.13 -2.09
N GLY A 345 -19.06 -1.20 -1.25
CA GLY A 345 -19.77 -1.49 -0.01
C GLY A 345 -18.93 -2.35 0.93
N LEU A 346 -19.60 -3.05 1.86
CA LEU A 346 -18.98 -4.10 2.70
C LEU A 346 -19.02 -5.49 2.03
N LYS A 347 -19.45 -5.59 0.77
CA LYS A 347 -19.69 -6.88 0.09
C LYS A 347 -18.39 -7.47 -0.47
N ARG A 348 -18.27 -8.81 -0.45
CA ARG A 348 -17.08 -9.53 -0.95
C ARG A 348 -16.84 -9.24 -2.43
N LEU A 349 -15.64 -8.74 -2.77
CA LEU A 349 -15.22 -8.50 -4.15
C LEU A 349 -15.14 -9.79 -5.00
N SER A 350 -15.01 -10.97 -4.38
CA SER A 350 -14.62 -12.21 -5.07
C SER A 350 -15.73 -12.87 -5.90
N LYS A 351 -17.02 -12.56 -5.71
CA LYS A 351 -18.10 -13.35 -6.34
C LYS A 351 -18.64 -12.80 -7.66
N ARG A 352 -18.45 -11.52 -7.96
CA ARG A 352 -19.19 -10.88 -9.06
C ARG A 352 -18.76 -11.34 -10.46
N LYS A 353 -17.58 -11.94 -10.61
CA LYS A 353 -17.05 -12.27 -11.94
C LYS A 353 -17.25 -13.72 -12.38
N LYS A 354 -17.48 -14.66 -11.44
CA LYS A 354 -17.80 -16.05 -11.83
C LYS A 354 -19.14 -16.11 -12.58
N SER A 355 -20.12 -15.28 -12.19
CA SER A 355 -21.39 -15.15 -12.92
C SER A 355 -21.17 -14.67 -14.35
N ARG A 356 -20.39 -13.61 -14.56
CA ARG A 356 -20.21 -13.01 -15.88
C ARG A 356 -19.48 -13.91 -16.90
N ARG A 357 -18.61 -14.82 -16.43
CA ARG A 357 -17.98 -15.84 -17.31
C ARG A 357 -18.96 -16.97 -17.66
N THR A 358 -19.84 -17.34 -16.73
CA THR A 358 -20.93 -18.29 -17.03
C THR A 358 -21.90 -17.66 -18.03
N ASP A 359 -22.28 -16.40 -17.84
CA ASP A 359 -23.19 -15.70 -18.76
C ASP A 359 -22.58 -15.53 -20.16
N LYS A 360 -21.28 -15.22 -20.27
CA LYS A 360 -20.60 -15.16 -21.59
C LYS A 360 -20.47 -16.53 -22.26
N ARG A 361 -20.23 -17.62 -21.50
CA ARG A 361 -20.22 -18.96 -22.08
C ARG A 361 -21.62 -19.40 -22.51
N VAL A 362 -22.65 -19.06 -21.73
CA VAL A 362 -24.04 -19.34 -22.10
C VAL A 362 -24.42 -18.54 -23.34
N ALA A 363 -24.08 -17.25 -23.42
CA ALA A 363 -24.33 -16.42 -24.60
C ALA A 363 -23.64 -17.00 -25.86
N LEU A 364 -22.36 -17.38 -25.77
CA LEU A 364 -21.65 -18.01 -26.90
C LEU A 364 -22.21 -19.38 -27.31
N ILE A 365 -22.80 -20.13 -26.38
CA ILE A 365 -23.47 -21.40 -26.72
C ILE A 365 -24.82 -21.12 -27.38
N THR A 366 -25.54 -20.08 -26.94
CA THR A 366 -26.88 -19.74 -27.47
C THR A 366 -26.80 -19.11 -28.86
N GLU A 367 -25.68 -18.49 -29.23
CA GLU A 367 -25.48 -17.87 -30.55
C GLU A 367 -25.04 -18.88 -31.65
N ASN A 368 -24.71 -20.13 -31.27
CA ASN A 368 -24.27 -21.19 -32.18
C ASN A 368 -25.32 -22.31 -32.36
N VAL A 369 -26.53 -22.15 -31.80
CA VAL A 369 -27.69 -23.03 -31.97
C VAL A 369 -28.78 -22.23 -32.66
#